data_AF-A0A2D4YVS6-F1
#
_entry.id   AF-A0A2D4YVS6-F1
#
_cell.length_a   1.000
_cell.length_b   1.000
_cell.length_c   1.000
_cell.angle_alpha   90.00
_cell.angle_beta   90.00
_cell.angle_gamma   90.00
#
_symmetry.space_group_name_H-M   'P 1'
#
loop_
_entity.id
_entity.type
_entity.pdbx_description
1 polymer ?
#
loop_
_entity_poly.entity_id
_entity_poly.type
_entity_poly.pdbx_seq_one_letter_code
_entity_poly.pdbx_strand_id
1 'polypeptide(L)'
;MDLNLHPRKETARYREIRDLLQGNTIVVCMGNRLTLAGFGMSMPIWSRVIAAVTTADEALEVVREHRPDLFFATEDLEQGYGIDLV
;
A
#
# COMPACT_ATOMS: atom_id res chain seq x y z
N MET A 1 -7.28 -0.83 23.90
CA MET A 1 -6.89 -0.08 22.69
C MET A 1 -8.16 0.54 22.14
N ASP A 2 -8.35 1.84 22.33
CA ASP A 2 -9.47 2.57 21.69
C ASP A 2 -9.13 2.72 20.21
N LEU A 3 -9.66 1.82 19.39
CA LEU A 3 -9.62 1.97 17.95
C LEU A 3 -10.61 3.08 17.61
N ASN A 4 -10.11 4.22 17.15
CA ASN A 4 -10.95 5.34 16.74
C ASN A 4 -11.66 5.00 15.43
N LEU A 5 -12.77 4.27 15.54
CA LEU A 5 -13.60 3.78 14.42
C LEU A 5 -14.59 4.85 13.92
N HIS A 6 -14.52 6.09 14.39
CA HIS A 6 -15.40 7.14 13.91
C HIS A 6 -15.16 7.36 12.41
N PRO A 7 -16.21 7.46 11.59
CA PRO A 7 -16.09 7.83 10.19
C PRO A 7 -15.29 9.13 10.08
N ARG A 8 -14.12 9.08 9.44
CA ARG A 8 -13.29 10.27 9.23
C ARG A 8 -14.11 11.24 8.36
N LYS A 9 -14.38 12.44 8.89
CA LYS A 9 -14.98 13.50 8.10
C LYS A 9 -14.02 13.88 6.98
N GLU A 10 -14.55 13.94 5.77
CA GLU A 10 -13.79 14.34 4.60
C GLU A 10 -13.34 15.80 4.76
N THR A 11 -12.03 16.04 4.79
CA THR A 11 -11.46 17.38 4.90
C THR A 11 -11.04 17.91 3.52
N ALA A 12 -10.81 19.22 3.39
CA ALA A 12 -10.26 19.79 2.15
C ALA A 12 -8.94 19.11 1.76
N ARG A 13 -8.05 18.88 2.73
CA ARG A 13 -6.77 18.17 2.53
C ARG A 13 -6.96 16.73 2.07
N TYR A 14 -8.00 16.04 2.55
CA TYR A 14 -8.29 14.69 2.08
C TYR A 14 -8.65 14.67 0.58
N ARG A 15 -9.47 15.63 0.13
CA ARG A 15 -9.81 15.77 -1.29
C ARG A 15 -8.58 16.05 -2.14
N GLU A 16 -7.72 16.97 -1.72
CA GLU A 16 -6.47 17.28 -2.42
C GLU A 16 -5.58 16.03 -2.58
N ILE A 17 -5.40 15.22 -1.53
CA ILE A 17 -4.59 13.99 -1.62
C ILE A 17 -5.28 12.95 -2.52
N ARG A 18 -6.60 12.81 -2.41
CA ARG A 18 -7.35 11.88 -3.26
C ARG A 18 -7.21 12.25 -4.73
N ASP A 19 -7.31 13.54 -5.05
CA ASP A 19 -7.22 14.06 -6.41
C ASP A 19 -5.77 13.96 -6.93
N LEU A 20 -4.76 14.20 -6.08
CA LEU A 20 -3.34 14.00 -6.41
C LEU A 20 -3.04 12.55 -6.81
N LEU A 21 -3.63 11.59 -6.11
CA LEU A 21 -3.42 10.16 -6.39
C LEU A 21 -4.34 9.65 -7.50
N GLN A 22 -5.19 10.49 -8.11
CA GLN A 22 -6.19 10.06 -9.08
C GLN A 22 -5.56 9.40 -10.31
N GLY A 23 -6.06 8.21 -10.66
CA GLY A 23 -5.53 7.40 -11.74
C GLY A 23 -4.39 6.49 -11.33
N ASN A 24 -3.69 6.76 -10.22
CA ASN A 24 -2.58 5.94 -9.78
C ASN A 24 -3.06 4.61 -9.19
N THR A 25 -2.32 3.57 -9.54
CA THR A 25 -2.39 2.21 -9.00
C THR A 25 -1.21 1.95 -8.08
N ILE A 26 -1.45 1.17 -7.02
CA ILE A 26 -0.48 0.96 -5.94
C ILE A 26 -0.30 -0.53 -5.69
N VAL A 27 0.96 -0.97 -5.59
CA VAL A 27 1.32 -2.28 -5.05
C VAL A 27 2.07 -2.07 -3.73
N VAL A 28 1.78 -2.92 -2.75
CA VAL A 28 2.38 -2.86 -1.42
C VAL A 28 2.99 -4.21 -1.06
N CYS A 29 4.25 -4.23 -0.64
CA CYS A 29 4.96 -5.42 -0.17
C CYS A 29 5.48 -5.19 1.26
N MET A 30 4.99 -5.96 2.23
CA MET A 30 5.44 -5.82 3.62
C MET A 30 5.49 -7.17 4.33
N GLY A 31 6.60 -7.48 5.00
CA GLY A 31 6.75 -8.77 5.69
C GLY A 31 5.82 -8.94 6.89
N ASN A 32 5.48 -7.83 7.57
CA ASN A 32 4.55 -7.85 8.69
C ASN A 32 3.10 -7.68 8.21
N ARG A 33 2.29 -8.74 8.31
CA ARG A 33 0.89 -8.75 7.86
C ARG A 33 -0.01 -7.72 8.55
N LEU A 34 0.24 -7.42 9.82
CA LEU A 34 -0.51 -6.37 10.52
C LEU A 34 -0.22 -4.98 9.94
N THR A 35 1.05 -4.73 9.60
CA THR A 35 1.49 -3.50 8.94
C THR A 35 0.92 -3.42 7.52
N LEU A 36 0.99 -4.52 6.77
CA LEU A 36 0.41 -4.63 5.43
C LEU A 36 -1.09 -4.31 5.45
N ALA A 37 -1.85 -4.92 6.35
CA ALA A 37 -3.28 -4.68 6.49
C ALA A 37 -3.57 -3.24 6.91
N GLY A 38 -2.85 -2.71 7.90
CA GLY A 38 -3.01 -1.34 8.38
C GLY A 38 -2.72 -0.29 7.29
N PHE A 39 -1.65 -0.49 6.53
CA PHE A 39 -1.27 0.41 5.43
C PHE A 39 -2.23 0.27 4.24
N GLY A 40 -2.53 -0.96 3.82
CA GLY A 40 -3.40 -1.25 2.68
C GLY A 40 -4.83 -0.77 2.88
N MET A 41 -5.30 -0.65 4.13
CA MET A 41 -6.62 -0.06 4.46
C MET A 41 -6.56 1.43 4.79
N SER A 42 -5.39 2.05 4.72
CA SER A 42 -5.26 3.47 5.06
C SER A 42 -5.92 4.35 3.99
N MET A 43 -6.73 5.30 4.43
CA MET A 43 -7.31 6.32 3.57
C MET A 43 -6.28 7.41 3.27
N PRO A 44 -6.09 7.86 2.01
CA PRO A 44 -6.83 7.51 0.78
C PRO A 44 -6.18 6.42 -0.11
N ILE A 45 -5.21 5.66 0.43
CA ILE A 45 -4.44 4.64 -0.32
C ILE A 45 -5.31 3.45 -0.71
N TRP A 46 -6.19 2.99 0.18
CA TRP A 46 -6.88 1.69 0.06
C TRP A 46 -7.59 1.46 -1.27
N SER A 47 -8.27 2.47 -1.82
CA SER A 47 -9.05 2.32 -3.06
C SER A 47 -8.18 2.23 -4.31
N ARG A 48 -6.86 2.29 -4.14
CA ARG A 48 -5.85 2.28 -5.21
C ARG A 48 -4.90 1.08 -5.11
N VAL A 49 -4.95 0.35 -4.00
CA VAL A 49 -4.12 -0.84 -3.81
C VAL A 49 -4.68 -1.94 -4.70
N ILE A 50 -3.93 -2.28 -5.75
CA ILE A 50 -4.29 -3.36 -6.68
C ILE A 50 -3.72 -4.70 -6.24
N ALA A 51 -2.68 -4.70 -5.40
CA ALA A 51 -2.14 -5.89 -4.76
C ALA A 51 -1.40 -5.56 -3.46
N ALA A 52 -1.47 -6.51 -2.52
CA ALA A 52 -0.80 -6.47 -1.23
C ALA A 52 -0.17 -7.84 -0.97
N VAL A 53 1.16 -7.90 -0.92
CA VAL A 53 1.95 -9.14 -0.84
C VAL A 53 2.96 -9.07 0.31
N THR A 54 3.59 -10.20 0.66
CA THR A 54 4.52 -10.24 1.81
C THR A 54 5.93 -10.66 1.44
N THR A 55 6.16 -11.20 0.24
CA THR A 55 7.48 -11.66 -0.23
C THR A 55 8.00 -10.85 -1.43
N ALA A 56 9.32 -10.90 -1.64
CA ALA A 56 9.98 -10.27 -2.77
C ALA A 56 9.57 -10.86 -4.12
N ASP A 57 9.44 -12.19 -4.20
CA ASP A 57 9.07 -12.87 -5.44
C ASP A 57 7.64 -12.54 -5.87
N GLU A 58 6.68 -12.57 -4.93
CA GLU A 58 5.30 -12.15 -5.19
C GLU A 58 5.25 -10.68 -5.66
N ALA A 59 6.04 -9.80 -5.04
CA ALA A 59 6.10 -8.39 -5.43
C ALA A 59 6.63 -8.22 -6.85
N LEU A 60 7.70 -8.93 -7.21
CA LEU A 60 8.26 -8.91 -8.56
C LEU A 60 7.26 -9.41 -9.61
N GLU A 61 6.55 -10.49 -9.32
CA GLU A 61 5.53 -11.05 -10.21
C GLU A 61 4.42 -10.02 -10.48
N VAL A 62 3.82 -9.50 -9.42
CA VAL A 62 2.71 -8.55 -9.46
C VAL A 62 3.11 -7.21 -10.10
N VAL A 63 4.29 -6.69 -9.78
CA VAL A 63 4.80 -5.43 -10.38
C VAL A 63 5.03 -5.60 -11.88
N ARG A 64 5.57 -6.75 -12.31
CA ARG A 64 5.78 -7.04 -13.74
C ARG A 64 4.46 -7.18 -14.49
N GLU A 65 3.48 -7.86 -13.90
CA GLU A 65 2.16 -8.07 -14.49
C GLU A 65 1.39 -6.75 -14.61
N HIS A 66 1.27 -5.99 -13.52
CA HIS A 66 0.36 -4.86 -13.45
C HIS A 66 1.01 -3.50 -13.74
N ARG A 67 2.34 -3.40 -13.65
CA ARG A 67 3.10 -2.14 -13.83
C ARG A 67 2.48 -0.96 -13.06
N PRO A 68 2.44 -1.04 -11.72
CA PRO A 68 1.81 -0.02 -10.90
C PRO A 68 2.54 1.32 -11.01
N ASP A 69 1.82 2.41 -10.74
CA ASP A 69 2.39 3.76 -10.69
C ASP A 69 3.24 3.98 -9.43
N LEU A 70 2.89 3.31 -8.33
CA LEU A 70 3.60 3.38 -7.06
C LEU A 70 3.81 1.99 -6.47
N PHE A 71 5.01 1.76 -5.94
CA PHE A 71 5.37 0.56 -5.19
C PHE A 71 5.88 0.96 -3.81
N PHE A 72 5.31 0.36 -2.77
CA PHE A 72 5.75 0.53 -1.39
C PHE A 72 6.30 -0.78 -0.86
N ALA A 73 7.52 -0.76 -0.33
CA ALA A 73 8.12 -1.91 0.33
C ALA A 73 8.60 -1.53 1.75
N THR A 74 8.48 -2.46 2.70
CA THR A 74 9.29 -2.40 3.93
C THR A 74 10.64 -3.07 3.69
N GLU A 75 11.65 -2.68 4.46
CA GLU A 75 12.95 -3.34 4.45
C GLU A 75 12.82 -4.85 4.70
N ASP A 76 12.20 -5.21 5.83
CA ASP A 76 11.96 -6.60 6.22
C ASP A 76 10.71 -7.16 5.51
N LEU A 77 10.90 -8.21 4.72
CA LEU A 77 9.86 -8.98 4.05
C LEU A 77 9.68 -10.36 4.69
N GLU A 78 8.56 -11.04 4.41
CA GLU A 78 8.33 -12.42 4.89
C GLU A 78 9.37 -13.36 4.27
N GLN A 79 9.76 -13.11 3.02
CA GLN A 79 10.90 -13.73 2.32
C GLN A 79 11.52 -12.70 1.36
N GLY A 80 12.86 -12.60 1.37
CA GLY A 80 13.63 -11.62 0.59
C GLY A 80 13.87 -10.30 1.35
N TYR A 81 14.38 -9.29 0.64
CA TYR A 81 14.75 -7.98 1.20
C TYR A 81 14.14 -6.86 0.35
N GLY A 82 13.35 -5.98 0.95
CA GLY A 82 12.53 -5.02 0.19
C GLY A 82 13.34 -3.90 -0.46
N ILE A 83 14.53 -3.58 0.06
CA ILE A 83 15.41 -2.57 -0.56
C ILE A 83 15.94 -3.07 -1.91
N ASP A 84 16.09 -4.38 -2.10
CA ASP A 84 16.57 -4.95 -3.38
C ASP A 84 15.52 -4.84 -4.50
N LEU A 85 14.28 -4.45 -4.17
CA LEU A 85 13.16 -4.33 -5.11
C LEU A 85 12.98 -2.91 -5.67
N VAL A 86 13.74 -1.92 -5.17
CA VAL A 86 13.59 -0.49 -5.51
C VAL A 86 14.81 0.11 -6.20
#